data_AF-A0A7X7P3G3-F1
#
_entry.id   AF-A0A7X7P3G3-F1
#
_cell.length_a   1.000
_cell.length_b   1.000
_cell.length_c   1.000
_cell.angle_alpha   90.00
_cell.angle_beta   90.00
_cell.angle_gamma   90.00
#
_symmetry.space_group_name_H-M   'P 1'
#
loop_
_entity.id
_entity.type
_entity.pdbx_description
1 polymer ?
#
loop_
_entity_poly.entity_id
_entity_poly.type
_entity_poly.pdbx_seq_one_letter_code
_entity_poly.pdbx_strand_id
1 'polypeptide(L)'
;SGPTARYFLNPAHYTGTNRVNLLPARADALGTAWDSGEQDLVHSKYAIIDPNGLHPFVIHGAANWTYSGLATPNANDESILFLRHRDIAQAFLTHFRTMTGTLPAGGPESDVTESSD
;
A
#
# COMPACT_ATOMS: atom_id res chain seq x y z
N SER A 1 -17.79 -6.49 -7.03
CA SER A 1 -17.16 -5.22 -6.61
C SER A 1 -17.70 -4.83 -5.23
N GLY A 2 -16.82 -4.62 -4.25
CA GLY A 2 -17.21 -4.40 -2.85
C GLY A 2 -17.82 -3.01 -2.57
N PRO A 3 -18.42 -2.81 -1.39
CA PRO A 3 -19.05 -1.54 -0.99
C PRO A 3 -18.10 -0.33 -1.09
N THR A 4 -16.81 -0.52 -0.83
CA THR A 4 -15.76 0.50 -0.98
C THR A 4 -15.61 0.98 -2.43
N ALA A 5 -15.68 0.07 -3.40
CA ALA A 5 -15.63 0.44 -4.81
C ALA A 5 -16.85 1.26 -5.24
N ARG A 6 -18.04 0.97 -4.69
CA ARG A 6 -19.26 1.74 -4.96
C ARG A 6 -19.21 3.15 -4.36
N TYR A 7 -18.60 3.31 -3.19
CA TYR A 7 -18.42 4.62 -2.54
C TYR A 7 -17.56 5.58 -3.40
N PHE A 8 -16.46 5.08 -3.96
CA PHE A 8 -15.58 5.87 -4.84
C PHE A 8 -16.18 6.14 -6.23
N LEU A 9 -17.22 5.42 -6.63
CA LEU A 9 -17.89 5.59 -7.92
C LEU A 9 -19.05 6.61 -7.88
N ASN A 10 -19.43 7.13 -6.71
CA ASN A 10 -20.49 8.13 -6.61
C ASN A 10 -19.92 9.55 -6.71
N PRO A 11 -20.08 10.24 -7.86
CA PRO A 11 -19.54 11.59 -8.05
C PRO A 11 -20.16 12.63 -7.11
N ALA A 12 -21.37 12.38 -6.56
CA ALA A 12 -22.00 13.27 -5.59
C ALA A 12 -21.12 13.51 -4.35
N HIS A 13 -20.26 12.56 -3.98
CA HIS A 13 -19.35 12.68 -2.83
C HIS A 13 -18.11 13.57 -3.08
N TYR A 14 -17.85 13.97 -4.33
CA TYR A 14 -16.61 14.68 -4.72
C TYR A 14 -16.86 15.86 -5.67
N THR A 15 -18.11 16.34 -5.73
CA THR A 15 -18.56 17.39 -6.69
C THR A 15 -18.04 18.80 -6.41
N GLY A 16 -17.36 19.06 -5.29
CA GLY A 16 -16.79 20.37 -4.95
C GLY A 16 -15.27 20.40 -5.16
N THR A 17 -14.80 21.11 -6.19
CA THR A 17 -13.44 21.61 -6.52
C THR A 17 -12.25 20.64 -6.49
N ASN A 18 -12.35 19.47 -5.86
CA ASN A 18 -11.28 18.49 -5.75
C ASN A 18 -11.61 17.28 -6.64
N ARG A 19 -11.56 17.47 -7.96
CA ARG A 19 -11.63 16.35 -8.91
C ARG A 19 -10.39 15.49 -8.71
N VAL A 20 -10.49 14.47 -7.85
CA VAL A 20 -9.53 13.38 -7.87
C VAL A 20 -9.73 12.70 -9.22
N ASN A 21 -8.84 12.98 -10.17
CA ASN A 21 -8.67 12.11 -11.33
C ASN A 21 -8.17 10.79 -10.76
N LEU A 22 -9.11 9.89 -10.47
CA LEU A 22 -8.82 8.49 -10.20
C LEU A 22 -8.34 7.90 -11.53
N LEU A 23 -7.09 8.18 -11.84
CA LEU A 23 -6.38 7.43 -12.85
C LEU A 23 -6.36 5.98 -12.36
N PRO A 24 -6.62 4.99 -13.24
CA PRO A 24 -6.29 3.61 -12.93
C PRO A 24 -4.89 3.60 -12.34
N ALA A 25 -4.71 2.95 -11.19
CA ALA A 25 -3.39 2.78 -10.61
C ALA A 25 -2.55 2.00 -11.64
N ARG A 26 -1.78 2.73 -12.44
CA ARG A 26 -0.73 2.16 -13.28
C ARG A 26 0.48 2.04 -12.36
N ALA A 27 0.76 0.83 -11.92
CA ALA A 27 2.13 0.50 -11.57
C ALA A 27 2.78 0.15 -12.90
N ASP A 28 3.69 0.99 -13.38
CA ASP A 28 4.62 0.52 -14.38
C ASP A 28 5.61 -0.40 -13.67
N ALA A 29 5.28 -1.69 -13.61
CA ALA A 29 6.14 -2.72 -13.05
C ALA A 29 7.31 -3.08 -13.99
N LEU A 30 7.47 -2.37 -15.13
CA LEU A 30 8.63 -2.55 -16.00
C LEU A 30 9.93 -2.01 -15.38
N GLY A 31 9.89 -1.39 -14.20
CA GLY A 31 11.07 -0.86 -13.51
C GLY A 31 11.74 0.31 -14.23
N THR A 32 11.06 0.93 -15.21
CA THR A 32 11.66 1.96 -16.08
C THR A 32 11.71 3.35 -15.44
N ALA A 33 11.07 3.53 -14.28
CA ALA A 33 11.10 4.76 -13.53
C ALA A 33 12.43 4.84 -12.75
N TRP A 34 13.38 5.58 -13.32
CA TRP A 34 14.63 5.94 -12.66
C TRP A 34 14.32 6.86 -11.48
N ASP A 35 14.62 6.40 -10.26
CA ASP A 35 14.69 7.28 -9.09
C ASP A 35 16.16 7.36 -8.66
N SER A 36 16.72 8.56 -8.78
CA SER A 36 18.13 8.85 -8.44
C SER A 36 19.20 8.01 -9.17
N GLY A 37 18.83 7.28 -10.23
CA GLY A 37 19.74 6.42 -11.00
C GLY A 37 19.50 4.92 -10.76
N GLU A 38 18.64 4.56 -9.82
CA GLU A 38 18.29 3.18 -9.51
C GLU A 38 16.90 2.81 -10.07
N GLN A 39 16.79 1.55 -10.50
CA GLN A 39 15.54 0.91 -10.88
C GLN A 39 14.98 0.15 -9.67
N ASP A 40 13.65 -0.05 -9.65
CA ASP A 40 12.94 -0.91 -8.69
C ASP A 40 13.12 -0.57 -7.20
N LEU A 41 13.20 0.73 -6.85
CA LEU A 41 13.24 1.15 -5.46
C LEU A 41 11.92 0.85 -4.73
N VAL A 42 12.03 0.23 -3.55
CA VAL A 42 10.91 0.11 -2.61
C VAL A 42 10.61 1.49 -2.03
N HIS A 43 9.71 2.23 -2.67
CA HIS A 43 9.43 3.63 -2.34
C HIS A 43 8.14 3.84 -1.50
N SER A 44 7.42 2.75 -1.21
CA SER A 44 6.25 2.74 -0.33
C SER A 44 6.66 2.87 1.13
N LYS A 45 6.09 3.86 1.83
CA LYS A 45 6.35 4.11 3.25
C LYS A 45 5.06 3.92 4.01
N TYR A 46 5.01 2.91 4.87
CA TYR A 46 3.81 2.63 5.66
C TYR A 46 4.12 1.84 6.92
N ALA A 47 3.18 1.90 7.86
CA ALA A 47 3.13 1.01 9.02
C ALA A 47 1.72 0.44 9.16
N ILE A 48 1.65 -0.85 9.49
CA ILE A 48 0.40 -1.57 9.73
C ILE A 48 0.35 -1.87 11.22
N ILE A 49 -0.73 -1.46 11.88
CA ILE A 49 -0.90 -1.66 13.32
C ILE A 49 -2.13 -2.53 13.52
N ASP A 50 -1.92 -3.61 14.27
CA ASP A 50 -2.92 -4.60 14.66
C ASP A 50 -3.83 -5.06 13.49
N PRO A 51 -3.28 -5.56 12.36
CA PRO A 51 -4.10 -5.85 11.17
C PRO A 51 -5.18 -6.92 11.41
N ASN A 52 -4.97 -7.80 12.40
CA ASN A 52 -5.87 -8.91 12.72
C ASN A 52 -6.73 -8.67 13.97
N GLY A 53 -6.49 -7.60 14.73
CA GLY A 53 -7.26 -7.32 15.93
C GLY A 53 -8.49 -6.45 15.69
N LEU A 54 -8.98 -5.82 16.76
CA LEU A 54 -10.29 -5.16 16.77
C LEU A 54 -10.27 -3.79 16.08
N HIS A 55 -9.12 -3.12 16.06
CA HIS A 55 -8.98 -1.76 15.54
C HIS A 55 -7.78 -1.63 14.59
N PRO A 56 -7.81 -2.35 13.44
CA PRO A 56 -6.73 -2.31 12.48
C PRO A 56 -6.58 -0.92 11.85
N PHE A 57 -5.35 -0.47 11.67
CA PHE A 57 -5.09 0.77 10.94
C PHE A 57 -3.75 0.78 10.23
N VAL A 58 -3.68 1.62 9.19
CA VAL A 58 -2.47 1.86 8.41
C VAL A 58 -2.08 3.32 8.51
N ILE A 59 -0.80 3.58 8.73
CA ILE A 59 -0.18 4.88 8.51
C ILE A 59 0.53 4.79 7.18
N HIS A 60 0.24 5.69 6.23
CA HIS A 60 0.86 5.68 4.90
C HIS A 60 0.98 7.10 4.35
N GLY A 61 1.98 7.36 3.52
CA GLY A 61 2.10 8.63 2.81
C GLY A 61 3.42 8.79 2.09
N ALA A 62 3.77 10.03 1.78
CA ALA A 62 5.04 10.39 1.16
C ALA A 62 6.19 10.44 2.18
N ALA A 63 5.86 10.70 3.46
CA ALA A 63 6.83 10.99 4.51
C ALA A 63 7.70 9.79 4.89
N ASN A 64 9.02 9.99 4.88
CA ASN A 64 9.92 9.16 5.69
C ASN A 64 9.77 9.53 7.17
N TRP A 65 9.98 8.57 8.07
CA TRP A 65 9.93 8.81 9.53
C TRP A 65 11.25 9.42 10.04
N THR A 66 11.57 10.60 9.50
CA THR A 66 12.75 11.38 9.86
C THR A 66 12.34 12.70 10.51
N TYR A 67 13.29 13.34 11.20
CA TYR A 67 13.06 14.66 11.79
C TYR A 67 12.65 15.71 10.74
N SER A 68 13.24 15.66 9.54
CA SER A 68 12.88 16.55 8.43
C SER A 68 11.50 16.27 7.84
N GLY A 69 11.06 15.00 7.80
CA GLY A 69 9.77 14.62 7.24
C GLY A 69 8.58 14.76 8.20
N LEU A 70 8.80 14.70 9.52
CA LEU A 70 7.71 14.66 10.52
C LEU A 70 7.66 15.86 11.48
N ALA A 71 8.80 16.49 11.75
CA ALA A 71 8.90 17.43 12.87
C ALA A 71 9.38 18.84 12.48
N THR A 72 9.90 19.01 11.26
CA THR A 72 10.44 20.30 10.79
C THR A 72 9.44 20.98 9.86
N PRO A 73 8.84 22.12 10.25
CA PRO A 73 7.74 22.75 9.50
C PRO A 73 8.08 23.22 8.07
N ASN A 74 9.36 23.31 7.72
CA ASN A 74 9.84 23.91 6.46
C ASN A 74 10.96 23.08 5.78
N ALA A 75 11.08 21.79 6.10
CA ALA A 75 12.09 20.95 5.47
C ALA A 75 11.55 20.27 4.22
N ASN A 76 10.58 19.35 4.40
CA ASN A 76 9.98 18.61 3.31
C ASN A 76 8.46 18.82 3.29
N ASP A 77 7.89 18.98 2.10
CA ASP A 77 6.45 18.98 1.89
C ASP A 77 5.96 17.53 1.82
N GLU A 78 5.54 17.01 2.97
CA GLU A 78 5.16 15.61 3.12
C GLU A 78 3.67 15.44 3.46
N SER A 79 3.14 14.25 3.15
CA SER A 79 1.77 13.87 3.52
C SER A 79 1.76 12.57 4.32
N ILE A 80 0.82 12.48 5.27
CA ILE A 80 0.57 11.29 6.09
C ILE A 80 -0.93 11.07 6.20
N LEU A 81 -1.36 9.84 5.96
CA LEU A 81 -2.74 9.39 6.06
C LEU A 81 -2.85 8.32 7.15
N PHE A 82 -3.91 8.44 7.96
CA PHE A 82 -4.30 7.43 8.95
C PHE A 82 -5.56 6.71 8.46
N LEU A 83 -5.39 5.48 8.00
CA LEU A 83 -6.44 4.69 7.37
C LEU A 83 -6.93 3.62 8.36
N ARG A 84 -7.99 3.94 9.11
CA ARG A 84 -8.63 3.01 10.06
C ARG A 84 -9.67 2.15 9.35
N HIS A 85 -9.21 1.20 8.54
CA HIS A 85 -10.08 0.30 7.78
C HIS A 85 -9.47 -1.10 7.66
N ARG A 86 -10.22 -2.12 8.10
CA ARG A 86 -9.76 -3.52 8.14
C ARG A 86 -9.26 -4.03 6.81
N ASP A 87 -10.05 -3.88 5.75
CA ASP A 87 -9.68 -4.44 4.45
C ASP A 87 -8.46 -3.73 3.83
N ILE A 88 -8.28 -2.44 4.11
CA ILE A 88 -7.08 -1.70 3.68
C ILE A 88 -5.85 -2.23 4.44
N ALA A 89 -5.96 -2.41 5.76
CA ALA A 89 -4.87 -2.99 6.55
C ALA A 89 -4.49 -4.39 6.07
N GLN A 90 -5.47 -5.21 5.69
CA GLN A 90 -5.23 -6.55 5.13
C GLN A 90 -4.57 -6.50 3.75
N ALA A 91 -4.95 -5.55 2.88
CA ALA A 91 -4.29 -5.37 1.60
C ALA A 91 -2.81 -4.98 1.75
N PHE A 92 -2.51 -4.05 2.65
CA PHE A 92 -1.12 -3.68 2.99
C PHE A 92 -0.35 -4.85 3.61
N LEU A 93 -0.99 -5.67 4.46
CA LEU A 93 -0.37 -6.85 5.04
C LEU A 93 -0.01 -7.89 3.98
N THR A 94 -0.91 -8.14 3.02
CA THR A 94 -0.64 -9.03 1.88
C THR A 94 0.54 -8.51 1.08
N HIS A 95 0.57 -7.22 0.73
CA HIS A 95 1.68 -6.62 0.01
C HIS A 95 3.01 -6.76 0.77
N PHE A 96 3.03 -6.47 2.08
CA PHE A 96 4.21 -6.65 2.93
C PHE A 96 4.71 -8.11 2.91
N ARG A 97 3.80 -9.08 3.06
CA ARG A 97 4.13 -10.50 3.03
C ARG A 97 4.69 -10.95 1.69
N THR A 98 4.12 -10.47 0.59
CA THR A 98 4.64 -10.73 -0.75
C THR A 98 6.07 -10.19 -0.91
N MET A 99 6.36 -8.97 -0.47
CA MET A 99 7.71 -8.39 -0.58
C MET A 99 8.74 -9.08 0.31
N THR A 100 8.33 -9.52 1.50
CA THR A 100 9.24 -10.11 2.51
C THR A 100 9.33 -11.63 2.43
N GLY A 101 8.54 -12.28 1.57
CA GLY A 101 8.44 -13.74 1.52
C GLY A 101 7.73 -14.36 2.74
N THR A 102 7.11 -13.57 3.62
CA THR A 102 6.44 -14.02 4.85
C THR A 102 4.98 -14.43 4.62
N LEU A 103 4.69 -15.03 3.47
CA LEU A 103 3.37 -15.59 3.20
C LEU A 103 3.02 -16.63 4.28
N PRO A 104 1.75 -16.73 4.71
CA PRO A 104 1.35 -17.76 5.66
C PRO A 104 1.71 -19.14 5.09
N ALA A 105 2.20 -20.05 5.94
CA ALA A 105 2.37 -21.45 5.58
C ALA A 105 1.02 -21.98 5.07
N GLY A 106 0.91 -22.21 3.75
CA GLY A 106 -0.35 -22.52 3.08
C GLY A 106 -0.59 -21.83 1.73
N GLY A 107 0.37 -21.09 1.16
CA GLY A 107 0.40 -20.84 -0.29
C GLY A 107 0.58 -22.17 -1.04
N PRO A 108 0.15 -22.29 -2.31
CA PRO A 108 -0.01 -23.58 -2.98
C PRO A 108 1.30 -24.36 -2.86
N GLU A 109 1.22 -25.46 -2.11
CA GLU A 109 2.22 -26.50 -2.08
C GLU A 109 2.55 -26.79 -3.53
N SER A 110 3.80 -26.55 -3.92
CA SER A 110 4.34 -27.15 -5.13
C SER A 110 4.05 -28.64 -5.01
N ASP A 111 3.15 -29.12 -5.86
CA ASP A 111 2.93 -30.53 -6.14
C ASP A 111 4.28 -31.11 -6.60
N VAL A 112 5.12 -31.44 -5.62
CA VAL A 112 6.30 -32.27 -5.84
C VAL A 112 5.73 -33.67 -5.92
N THR A 113 5.24 -34.02 -7.10
CA THR A 113 5.13 -35.42 -7.48
C THR A 113 6.52 -36.02 -7.33
N GLU A 114 6.75 -36.76 -6.25
CA GLU A 114 7.86 -37.70 -6.17
C GLU A 114 7.70 -38.67 -7.33
N SER A 115 8.53 -38.53 -8.36
CA SER A 115 8.73 -39.59 -9.34
C SER A 115 9.43 -40.73 -8.61
N SER A 116 8.69 -41.81 -8.41
CA SER A 116 9.27 -43.07 -7.96
C SER A 116 10.17 -43.60 -9.07
N ASP A 117 11.48 -43.52 -8.89
CA ASP A 117 12.51 -44.33 -9.56
C ASP A 117 13.64 -44.63 -8.56
#